data_AF-A0A3P7J6J0-F1
#
_entry.id   AF-A0A3P7J6J0-F1
#
_cell.length_a   1.000
_cell.length_b   1.000
_cell.length_c   1.000
_cell.angle_alpha   90.00
_cell.angle_beta   90.00
_cell.angle_gamma   90.00
#
_symmetry.space_group_name_H-M   'P 1'
#
loop_
_entity.id
_entity.type
_entity.pdbx_description
1 polymer ?
#
loop_
_entity_poly.entity_id
_entity_poly.type
_entity_poly.pdbx_seq_one_letter_code
_entity_poly.pdbx_strand_id
1 'polypeptide(L)'
;MRHVRTLVSAVPRRPNGRLSVPPPMDTKSYRMKKVPSLVSTEQLRLQSKHREELESNKAESLQDIVDHIEWRGVIFSQTPEKVAKLFADPKEDLTSLSDRQLAVLLSTFGSGCESVSCLRRAAFMSQALQALAQRGVPLQLLSRNAVLSARIDNKESVNVVEELKAWEADDMTPNEETYAHLSRVYANSANTQGIV
;
A
#
# COMPACT_ATOMS: atom_id res chain seq x y z
N MET A 1 2.26 -49.79 63.45
CA MET A 1 1.52 -48.86 62.56
C MET A 1 2.39 -47.65 62.32
N ARG A 2 2.77 -47.40 61.06
CA ARG A 2 3.78 -46.40 60.68
C ARG A 2 3.10 -45.05 60.39
N HIS A 3 3.58 -44.01 61.07
CA HIS A 3 3.48 -42.62 60.63
C HIS A 3 4.82 -42.20 60.02
N VAL A 4 4.76 -41.14 59.20
CA VAL A 4 5.79 -40.15 58.82
C VAL A 4 5.59 -39.85 57.32
N ARG A 5 4.84 -38.81 56.95
CA ARG A 5 5.20 -37.38 56.82
C ARG A 5 6.32 -37.07 55.80
N THR A 6 5.83 -36.47 54.71
CA THR A 6 6.34 -35.27 54.01
C THR A 6 7.67 -35.36 53.26
N LEU A 7 7.56 -35.25 51.94
CA LEU A 7 8.65 -35.04 50.99
C LEU A 7 9.10 -33.57 51.01
N VAL A 8 10.40 -33.34 51.20
CA VAL A 8 11.08 -32.08 50.89
C VAL A 8 12.13 -32.34 49.81
N SER A 9 12.12 -31.46 48.82
CA SER A 9 12.93 -31.44 47.60
C SER A 9 14.45 -31.49 47.87
N ALA A 10 15.16 -32.32 47.10
CA ALA A 10 16.61 -32.37 47.06
C ALA A 10 17.12 -32.08 45.63
N VAL A 11 17.97 -31.06 45.53
CA VAL A 11 18.68 -30.61 44.32
C VAL A 11 19.70 -31.66 43.87
N PRO A 12 19.78 -32.04 42.58
CA PRO A 12 20.90 -32.84 42.09
C PRO A 12 22.09 -31.94 41.69
N ARG A 13 23.23 -32.15 42.36
CA ARG A 13 24.56 -31.65 41.95
C ARG A 13 24.98 -32.33 40.63
N ARG A 14 25.41 -31.55 39.64
CA ARG A 14 26.03 -32.07 38.39
C ARG A 14 27.47 -32.55 38.65
N PRO A 15 27.95 -33.61 37.98
CA PRO A 15 29.35 -34.05 38.05
C PRO A 15 30.28 -33.19 37.16
N ASN A 16 31.50 -32.99 37.64
CA ASN A 16 32.62 -32.34 36.97
C ASN A 16 33.03 -33.12 35.70
N GLY A 17 32.68 -32.61 34.52
CA GLY A 17 33.30 -32.98 33.25
C GLY A 17 34.10 -31.80 32.71
N ARG A 18 35.44 -31.91 32.68
CA ARG A 18 36.32 -30.92 32.05
C ARG A 18 36.01 -30.86 30.56
N LEU A 19 35.46 -29.73 30.09
CA LEU A 19 35.37 -29.39 28.68
C LEU A 19 36.77 -29.02 28.18
N SER A 20 37.30 -29.82 27.27
CA SER A 20 38.49 -29.49 26.48
C SER A 20 38.23 -28.23 25.65
N VAL A 21 38.99 -27.19 25.91
CA VAL A 21 38.97 -25.93 25.15
C VAL A 21 39.56 -26.20 23.74
N PRO A 22 38.83 -25.95 22.64
CA PRO A 22 39.43 -25.99 21.32
C PRO A 22 40.41 -24.82 21.15
N PRO A 23 41.52 -24.99 20.39
CA PRO A 23 42.49 -23.92 20.18
C PRO A 23 41.83 -22.73 19.46
N PRO A 24 42.30 -21.50 19.72
CA PRO A 24 41.75 -20.30 19.09
C PRO A 24 41.93 -20.37 17.58
N MET A 25 40.82 -20.26 16.84
CA MET A 25 40.83 -20.12 15.40
C MET A 25 41.53 -18.81 15.02
N ASP A 26 42.58 -18.90 14.21
CA ASP A 26 43.21 -17.76 13.56
C ASP A 26 42.14 -16.93 12.83
N THR A 27 41.90 -15.71 13.30
CA THR A 27 41.06 -14.72 12.63
C THR A 27 41.79 -14.15 11.42
N LYS A 28 42.02 -14.99 10.40
CA LYS A 28 42.31 -14.49 9.06
C LYS A 28 41.09 -13.73 8.57
N SER A 29 41.19 -12.40 8.60
CA SER A 29 40.23 -11.47 8.03
C SER A 29 39.94 -11.90 6.59
N TYR A 30 38.77 -12.50 6.37
CA TYR A 30 38.21 -12.63 5.03
C TYR A 30 37.91 -11.22 4.55
N ARG A 31 38.87 -10.59 3.86
CA ARG A 31 38.59 -9.41 3.04
C ARG A 31 37.58 -9.84 1.98
N MET A 32 36.31 -9.64 2.25
CA MET A 32 35.29 -9.62 1.20
C MET A 32 35.76 -8.59 0.18
N LYS A 33 36.15 -9.05 -1.02
CA LYS A 33 36.39 -8.18 -2.16
C LYS A 33 35.06 -7.47 -2.41
N LYS A 34 34.99 -6.18 -2.08
CA LYS A 34 33.89 -5.32 -2.49
C LYS A 34 33.80 -5.42 -4.01
N VAL A 35 32.71 -5.99 -4.51
CA VAL A 35 32.37 -5.91 -5.94
C VAL A 35 32.26 -4.41 -6.24
N PRO A 36 33.08 -3.84 -7.14
CA PRO A 36 32.93 -2.45 -7.50
C PRO A 36 31.54 -2.28 -8.10
N SER A 37 30.75 -1.36 -7.55
CA SER A 37 29.51 -0.96 -8.21
C SER A 37 29.88 -0.45 -9.60
N LEU A 38 29.49 -1.17 -10.64
CA LEU A 38 29.65 -0.78 -12.05
C LEU A 38 28.85 0.49 -12.42
N VAL A 39 28.16 1.09 -11.46
CA VAL A 39 27.39 2.32 -11.61
C VAL A 39 28.36 3.49 -11.53
N SER A 40 28.40 4.30 -12.58
CA SER A 40 29.28 5.47 -12.61
C SER A 40 28.90 6.46 -11.50
N THR A 41 29.87 7.21 -11.00
CA THR A 41 29.63 8.26 -10.00
C THR A 41 28.60 9.29 -10.47
N GLU A 42 28.56 9.55 -11.78
CA GLU A 42 27.54 10.40 -12.40
C GLU A 42 26.14 9.79 -12.36
N GLN A 43 26.01 8.48 -12.61
CA GLN A 43 24.72 7.80 -12.47
C GLN A 43 24.23 7.81 -11.01
N LEU A 44 25.12 7.59 -10.04
CA LEU A 44 24.76 7.67 -8.62
C LEU A 44 24.34 9.09 -8.23
N ARG A 45 25.05 10.11 -8.73
CA ARG A 45 24.71 11.52 -8.49
C ARG A 45 23.35 11.89 -9.11
N LEU A 46 23.09 11.45 -10.35
CA LEU A 46 21.80 11.63 -11.02
C LEU A 46 20.67 10.93 -10.27
N GLN A 47 20.90 9.70 -9.80
CA GLN A 47 19.94 8.98 -8.98
C GLN A 47 19.68 9.66 -7.64
N SER A 48 20.71 10.19 -6.98
CA SER A 48 20.54 10.94 -5.72
C SER A 48 19.81 12.26 -5.94
N LYS A 49 20.09 12.97 -7.04
CA LYS A 49 19.37 14.20 -7.40
C LYS A 49 17.90 13.91 -7.72
N HIS A 50 17.63 12.92 -8.57
CA HIS A 50 16.27 12.47 -8.85
C HIS A 50 15.58 11.99 -7.58
N ARG A 51 16.31 11.30 -6.69
CA ARG A 51 15.79 10.91 -5.38
C ARG A 51 15.39 12.15 -4.60
N GLU A 52 16.27 13.13 -4.39
CA GLU A 52 15.97 14.37 -3.65
C GLU A 52 14.78 15.16 -4.22
N GLU A 53 14.67 15.25 -5.55
CA GLU A 53 13.52 15.83 -6.24
C GLU A 53 12.24 15.03 -5.90
N LEU A 54 12.32 13.69 -5.96
CA LEU A 54 11.25 12.77 -5.56
C LEU A 54 10.99 12.74 -4.02
N GLU A 55 11.94 13.22 -3.20
CA GLU A 55 11.81 13.30 -1.75
C GLU A 55 11.05 14.54 -1.30
N SER A 56 11.07 15.57 -2.14
CA SER A 56 10.39 16.82 -1.89
C SER A 56 8.90 16.70 -2.21
N ASN A 57 8.05 17.34 -1.41
CA ASN A 57 6.60 17.45 -1.66
C ASN A 57 6.27 18.38 -2.86
N LYS A 58 7.17 18.48 -3.84
CA LYS A 58 7.09 19.48 -4.90
C LYS A 58 6.23 19.03 -6.07
N ALA A 59 6.14 17.73 -6.38
CA ALA A 59 5.37 17.11 -7.49
C ALA A 59 4.26 18.01 -8.07
N GLU A 60 4.53 18.74 -9.15
CA GLU A 60 3.66 19.85 -9.60
C GLU A 60 2.54 19.35 -10.51
N SER A 61 2.75 18.22 -11.18
CA SER A 61 1.80 17.60 -12.11
C SER A 61 1.24 16.27 -11.60
N LEU A 62 0.16 15.80 -12.23
CA LEU A 62 -0.38 14.44 -11.98
C LEU A 62 0.63 13.34 -12.32
N GLN A 63 1.46 13.54 -13.35
CA GLN A 63 2.50 12.59 -13.75
C GLN A 63 3.58 12.47 -12.67
N ASP A 64 4.04 13.59 -12.11
CA ASP A 64 5.02 13.56 -11.02
C ASP A 64 4.44 12.75 -9.85
N ILE A 65 3.18 12.99 -9.48
CA ILE A 65 2.55 12.26 -8.37
C ILE A 65 2.51 10.76 -8.65
N VAL A 66 2.18 10.34 -9.87
CA VAL A 66 2.23 8.91 -10.27
C VAL A 66 3.64 8.35 -10.07
N ASP A 67 4.66 9.00 -10.64
CA ASP A 67 6.05 8.54 -10.58
C ASP A 67 6.54 8.44 -9.13
N HIS A 68 6.19 9.42 -8.31
CA HIS A 68 6.48 9.43 -6.88
C HIS A 68 5.86 8.23 -6.15
N ILE A 69 4.58 7.94 -6.40
CA ILE A 69 3.87 6.82 -5.75
C ILE A 69 4.43 5.48 -6.23
N GLU A 70 4.60 5.30 -7.53
CA GLU A 70 5.11 4.03 -8.09
C GLU A 70 6.55 3.75 -7.67
N TRP A 71 7.39 4.78 -7.53
CA TRP A 71 8.78 4.60 -7.13
C TRP A 71 8.98 4.41 -5.63
N ARG A 72 8.26 5.17 -4.80
CA ARG A 72 8.49 5.18 -3.33
C ARG A 72 7.51 4.29 -2.58
N GLY A 73 6.31 4.07 -3.11
CA GLY A 73 5.22 3.39 -2.41
C GLY A 73 4.69 4.17 -1.19
N VAL A 74 5.01 5.47 -1.07
CA VAL A 74 4.62 6.32 0.07
C VAL A 74 3.67 7.41 -0.41
N ILE A 75 2.53 7.54 0.26
CA ILE A 75 1.54 8.57 0.00
C ILE A 75 1.56 9.55 1.17
N PHE A 76 1.82 10.83 0.88
CA PHE A 76 1.86 11.86 1.92
C PHE A 76 0.46 12.36 2.28
N SER A 77 0.30 12.96 3.46
CA SER A 77 -0.99 13.45 3.97
C SER A 77 -1.65 14.49 3.06
N GLN A 78 -0.85 15.30 2.36
CA GLN A 78 -1.32 16.30 1.42
C GLN A 78 -1.65 15.76 0.02
N THR A 79 -1.19 14.55 -0.33
CA THR A 79 -1.32 14.00 -1.68
C THR A 79 -2.78 13.88 -2.13
N PRO A 80 -3.72 13.36 -1.32
CA PRO A 80 -5.13 13.25 -1.74
C PRO A 80 -5.74 14.61 -2.09
N GLU A 81 -5.49 15.64 -1.28
CA GLU A 81 -5.97 17.00 -1.55
C GLU A 81 -5.37 17.55 -2.85
N LYS A 82 -4.07 17.31 -3.08
CA LYS A 82 -3.36 17.76 -4.28
C LYS A 82 -3.90 17.10 -5.55
N VAL A 83 -4.11 15.79 -5.52
CA VAL A 83 -4.69 15.02 -6.64
C VAL A 83 -6.10 15.55 -6.96
N ALA A 84 -6.95 15.74 -5.95
CA ALA A 84 -8.29 16.27 -6.16
C ALA A 84 -8.28 17.68 -6.79
N LYS A 85 -7.36 18.55 -6.35
CA LYS A 85 -7.17 19.89 -6.93
C LYS A 85 -6.69 19.85 -8.38
N LEU A 86 -5.74 18.98 -8.71
CA LEU A 86 -5.20 18.85 -10.07
C LEU A 86 -6.23 18.27 -11.04
N PHE A 87 -7.03 17.29 -10.63
CA PHE A 87 -8.13 16.81 -11.48
C PHE A 87 -9.16 17.91 -11.80
N ALA A 88 -9.40 18.80 -10.84
CA ALA A 88 -10.28 19.95 -11.02
C ALA A 88 -9.63 21.12 -11.81
N ASP A 89 -8.31 21.12 -12.03
CA ASP A 89 -7.64 22.19 -12.75
C ASP A 89 -7.89 22.07 -14.26
N PRO A 90 -8.55 23.06 -14.90
CA PRO A 90 -8.81 23.03 -16.34
C PRO A 90 -7.54 23.06 -17.21
N LYS A 91 -6.38 23.42 -16.65
CA LYS A 91 -5.10 23.44 -17.37
C LYS A 91 -4.45 22.06 -17.48
N GLU A 92 -4.75 21.16 -16.57
CA GLU A 92 -4.22 19.79 -16.60
C GLU A 92 -4.86 19.02 -17.75
N ASP A 93 -4.08 18.26 -18.51
CA ASP A 93 -4.63 17.33 -19.50
C ASP A 93 -4.89 15.97 -18.84
N LEU A 94 -6.16 15.60 -18.69
CA LEU A 94 -6.53 14.31 -18.12
C LEU A 94 -6.63 13.21 -19.17
N THR A 95 -6.69 13.56 -20.45
CA THR A 95 -6.84 12.59 -21.55
C THR A 95 -5.54 11.83 -21.83
N SER A 96 -4.40 12.39 -21.41
CA SER A 96 -3.10 11.74 -21.50
C SER A 96 -2.87 10.65 -20.43
N LEU A 97 -3.74 10.56 -19.42
CA LEU A 97 -3.59 9.58 -18.34
C LEU A 97 -4.16 8.23 -18.77
N SER A 98 -3.34 7.19 -18.67
CA SER A 98 -3.81 5.81 -18.82
C SER A 98 -4.66 5.39 -17.62
N ASP A 99 -5.51 4.37 -17.80
CA ASP A 99 -6.33 3.80 -16.72
C ASP A 99 -5.49 3.34 -15.51
N ARG A 100 -4.29 2.82 -15.76
CA ARG A 100 -3.32 2.48 -14.69
C ARG A 100 -2.94 3.72 -13.88
N GLN A 101 -2.63 4.82 -14.54
CA GLN A 101 -2.21 6.06 -13.86
C GLN A 101 -3.37 6.67 -13.09
N LEU A 102 -4.58 6.65 -13.66
CA LEU A 102 -5.80 7.02 -12.95
C LEU A 102 -6.01 6.14 -11.72
N ALA A 103 -5.81 4.83 -11.83
CA ALA A 103 -5.91 3.90 -10.70
C ALA A 103 -4.90 4.24 -9.59
N VAL A 104 -3.64 4.52 -9.94
CA VAL A 104 -2.61 4.95 -8.98
C VAL A 104 -3.04 6.24 -8.26
N LEU A 105 -3.50 7.25 -8.99
CA LEU A 105 -3.95 8.52 -8.42
C LEU A 105 -5.18 8.35 -7.52
N LEU A 106 -6.16 7.56 -7.95
CA LEU A 106 -7.39 7.29 -7.19
C LEU A 106 -7.12 6.43 -5.96
N SER A 107 -6.10 5.57 -5.98
CA SER A 107 -5.69 4.77 -4.81
C SER A 107 -5.22 5.65 -3.64
N THR A 108 -4.81 6.90 -3.89
CA THR A 108 -4.39 7.84 -2.84
C THR A 108 -5.50 8.18 -1.85
N PHE A 109 -6.76 8.03 -2.27
CA PHE A 109 -7.92 8.24 -1.41
C PHE A 109 -8.25 7.04 -0.50
N GLY A 110 -7.53 5.92 -0.65
CA GLY A 110 -7.70 4.73 0.17
C GLY A 110 -6.87 4.72 1.45
N SER A 111 -6.67 3.53 2.01
CA SER A 111 -5.94 3.32 3.27
C SER A 111 -4.45 3.64 3.21
N GLY A 112 -3.86 3.78 2.01
CA GLY A 112 -2.45 4.18 1.86
C GLY A 112 -2.10 5.55 2.47
N CYS A 113 -3.10 6.38 2.80
CA CYS A 113 -2.93 7.67 3.48
C CYS A 113 -3.65 7.69 4.85
N GLU A 114 -3.23 6.81 5.78
CA GLU A 114 -3.84 6.69 7.12
C GLU A 114 -3.77 7.97 7.96
N SER A 115 -2.79 8.84 7.67
CA SER A 115 -2.63 10.14 8.33
C SER A 115 -3.78 11.12 8.08
N VAL A 116 -4.62 10.88 7.07
CA VAL A 116 -5.83 11.65 6.77
C VAL A 116 -7.05 10.83 7.16
N SER A 117 -8.05 11.46 7.80
CA SER A 117 -9.26 10.76 8.22
C SER A 117 -10.06 10.21 7.02
N CYS A 118 -10.74 9.08 7.22
CA CYS A 118 -11.55 8.45 6.16
C CYS A 118 -12.60 9.39 5.57
N LEU A 119 -13.28 10.21 6.40
CA LEU A 119 -14.26 11.20 5.95
C LEU A 119 -13.63 12.25 5.03
N ARG A 120 -12.42 12.70 5.33
CA ARG A 120 -11.73 13.71 4.53
C ARG A 120 -11.20 13.12 3.22
N ARG A 121 -10.69 11.88 3.25
CA ARG A 121 -10.31 11.16 2.02
C ARG A 121 -11.52 10.93 1.11
N ALA A 122 -12.66 10.51 1.65
CA ALA A 122 -13.91 10.34 0.90
C ALA A 122 -14.39 11.65 0.27
N ALA A 123 -14.29 12.77 0.99
CA ALA A 123 -14.63 14.09 0.45
C ALA A 123 -13.73 14.48 -0.74
N PHE A 124 -12.42 14.28 -0.64
CA PHE A 124 -11.50 14.54 -1.75
C PHE A 124 -11.73 13.60 -2.93
N MET A 125 -12.00 12.32 -2.68
CA MET A 125 -12.34 11.36 -3.71
C MET A 125 -13.61 11.77 -4.47
N SER A 126 -14.65 12.19 -3.75
CA SER A 126 -15.90 12.66 -4.36
C SER A 126 -15.67 13.87 -5.27
N GLN A 127 -14.85 14.83 -4.82
CA GLN A 127 -14.43 15.97 -5.65
C GLN A 127 -13.67 15.54 -6.90
N ALA A 128 -12.71 14.61 -6.75
CA ALA A 128 -11.94 14.04 -7.86
C ALA A 128 -12.83 13.34 -8.90
N LEU A 129 -13.75 12.48 -8.44
CA LEU A 129 -14.68 11.75 -9.31
C LEU A 129 -15.64 12.69 -10.04
N GLN A 130 -16.13 13.72 -9.36
CA GLN A 130 -16.96 14.75 -9.97
C GLN A 130 -16.20 15.49 -11.09
N ALA A 131 -14.94 15.87 -10.84
CA ALA A 131 -14.11 16.55 -11.84
C ALA A 131 -13.86 15.65 -13.07
N LEU A 132 -13.55 14.37 -12.87
CA LEU A 132 -13.36 13.41 -13.97
C LEU A 132 -14.64 13.25 -14.80
N ALA A 133 -15.79 13.10 -14.15
CA ALA A 133 -17.08 12.96 -14.82
C ALA A 133 -17.46 14.22 -15.63
N GLN A 134 -17.28 15.42 -15.05
CA GLN A 134 -17.55 16.69 -15.74
C GLN A 134 -16.66 16.90 -16.97
N ARG A 135 -15.45 16.33 -16.94
CA ARG A 135 -14.47 16.41 -18.02
C ARG A 135 -14.57 15.24 -19.01
N GLY A 136 -15.55 14.35 -18.83
CA GLY A 136 -15.79 13.22 -19.72
C GLY A 136 -14.66 12.19 -19.72
N VAL A 137 -13.91 12.07 -18.62
CA VAL A 137 -12.86 11.06 -18.48
C VAL A 137 -13.48 9.76 -17.96
N PRO A 138 -13.58 8.70 -18.78
CA PRO A 138 -14.20 7.45 -18.35
C PRO A 138 -13.26 6.69 -17.41
N LEU A 139 -13.84 6.07 -16.38
CA LEU A 139 -13.12 5.11 -15.55
C LEU A 139 -13.21 3.73 -16.21
N GLN A 140 -12.08 3.08 -16.41
CA GLN A 140 -12.01 1.69 -16.89
C GLN A 140 -11.74 0.74 -15.70
N LEU A 141 -11.37 -0.50 -16.00
CA LEU A 141 -11.27 -1.60 -15.04
C LEU A 141 -10.39 -1.27 -13.81
N LEU A 142 -9.17 -0.77 -14.00
CA LEU A 142 -8.23 -0.55 -12.90
C LEU A 142 -8.65 0.65 -12.06
N SER A 143 -9.03 1.76 -12.71
CA SER A 143 -9.47 2.96 -11.99
C SER A 143 -10.77 2.72 -11.22
N ARG A 144 -11.71 1.92 -11.74
CA ARG A 144 -12.88 1.47 -10.98
C ARG A 144 -12.52 0.62 -9.77
N ASN A 145 -11.63 -0.36 -9.92
CA ASN A 145 -11.18 -1.18 -8.79
C ASN A 145 -10.52 -0.31 -7.72
N ALA A 146 -9.69 0.66 -8.11
CA ALA A 146 -9.09 1.60 -7.18
C ALA A 146 -10.14 2.44 -6.41
N VAL A 147 -11.18 2.92 -7.10
CA VAL A 147 -12.29 3.64 -6.47
C VAL A 147 -13.07 2.75 -5.52
N LEU A 148 -13.42 1.53 -5.93
CA LEU A 148 -14.12 0.57 -5.09
C LEU A 148 -13.31 0.27 -3.82
N SER A 149 -12.01 0.00 -3.96
CA SER A 149 -11.12 -0.21 -2.83
C SER A 149 -11.07 1.00 -1.90
N ALA A 150 -10.94 2.22 -2.45
CA ALA A 150 -10.88 3.44 -1.66
C ALA A 150 -12.20 3.72 -0.91
N ARG A 151 -13.36 3.46 -1.52
CA ARG A 151 -14.69 3.55 -0.86
C ARG A 151 -14.79 2.61 0.34
N ILE A 152 -14.34 1.36 0.17
CA ILE A 152 -14.30 0.36 1.24
C ILE A 152 -13.37 0.82 2.37
N ASP A 153 -12.17 1.29 2.04
CA ASP A 153 -11.18 1.78 3.02
C ASP A 153 -11.68 3.04 3.76
N ASN A 154 -12.54 3.83 3.12
CA ASN A 154 -13.18 4.99 3.71
C ASN A 154 -14.45 4.68 4.50
N LYS A 155 -14.81 3.40 4.63
CA LYS A 155 -15.99 2.89 5.34
C LYS A 155 -17.31 3.38 4.74
N GLU A 156 -17.34 3.60 3.44
CA GLU A 156 -18.58 3.88 2.74
C GLU A 156 -19.46 2.62 2.65
N SER A 157 -20.77 2.81 2.68
CA SER A 157 -21.72 1.72 2.48
C SER A 157 -21.77 1.36 0.99
N VAL A 158 -21.18 0.23 0.63
CA VAL A 158 -21.19 -0.31 -0.74
C VAL A 158 -22.21 -1.44 -0.80
N ASN A 159 -23.20 -1.32 -1.68
CA ASN A 159 -24.11 -2.42 -1.99
C ASN A 159 -23.56 -3.21 -3.18
N VAL A 160 -23.16 -4.46 -2.93
CA VAL A 160 -22.53 -5.33 -3.94
C VAL A 160 -23.41 -5.54 -5.18
N VAL A 161 -24.73 -5.68 -5.00
CA VAL A 161 -25.64 -5.93 -6.12
C VAL A 161 -25.77 -4.69 -7.00
N GLU A 162 -25.92 -3.52 -6.40
CA GLU A 162 -25.99 -2.26 -7.15
C GLU A 162 -24.65 -1.92 -7.82
N GLU A 163 -23.54 -2.24 -7.16
CA GLU A 163 -22.21 -2.11 -7.76
C GLU A 163 -22.08 -3.01 -9.00
N LEU A 164 -22.41 -4.30 -8.92
CA LEU A 164 -22.34 -5.20 -10.07
C LEU A 164 -23.26 -4.78 -11.23
N LYS A 165 -24.46 -4.26 -10.93
CA LYS A 165 -25.34 -3.67 -11.97
C LYS A 165 -24.72 -2.46 -12.64
N ALA A 166 -24.03 -1.60 -11.89
CA ALA A 166 -23.31 -0.45 -12.46
C ALA A 166 -22.12 -0.89 -13.32
N TRP A 167 -21.51 -2.05 -13.06
CA TRP A 167 -20.48 -2.61 -13.94
C TRP A 167 -21.07 -3.11 -15.26
N GLU A 168 -22.19 -3.83 -15.19
CA GLU A 168 -22.92 -4.30 -16.38
C GLU A 168 -23.47 -3.14 -17.22
N ALA A 169 -24.00 -2.09 -16.59
CA ALA A 169 -24.54 -0.91 -17.28
C ALA A 169 -23.48 -0.15 -18.10
N ASP A 170 -22.22 -0.22 -17.69
CA ASP A 170 -21.08 0.40 -18.36
C ASP A 170 -20.28 -0.58 -19.23
N ASP A 171 -20.88 -1.74 -19.57
CA ASP A 171 -20.30 -2.81 -20.40
C ASP A 171 -18.93 -3.29 -19.92
N MET A 172 -18.74 -3.32 -18.59
CA MET A 172 -17.51 -3.75 -17.94
C MET A 172 -17.68 -5.11 -17.28
N THR A 173 -16.69 -5.98 -17.51
CA THR A 173 -16.63 -7.31 -16.87
C THR A 173 -15.80 -7.23 -15.58
N PRO A 174 -16.38 -7.54 -14.40
CA PRO A 174 -15.62 -7.66 -13.15
C PRO A 174 -14.49 -8.69 -13.26
N ASN A 175 -13.33 -8.38 -12.67
CA ASN A 175 -12.18 -9.29 -12.64
C ASN A 175 -11.98 -9.88 -11.22
N GLU A 176 -10.94 -10.69 -11.07
CA GLU A 176 -10.55 -11.29 -9.77
C GLU A 176 -10.41 -10.23 -8.66
N GLU A 177 -9.78 -9.10 -8.97
CA GLU A 177 -9.60 -7.99 -8.03
C GLU A 177 -10.94 -7.34 -7.64
N THR A 178 -11.86 -7.16 -8.58
CA THR A 178 -13.22 -6.66 -8.28
C THR A 178 -13.91 -7.57 -7.27
N TYR A 179 -13.91 -8.89 -7.51
CA TYR A 179 -14.52 -9.85 -6.59
C TYR A 179 -13.81 -9.91 -5.24
N ALA A 180 -12.48 -9.74 -5.21
CA ALA A 180 -11.73 -9.62 -3.96
C ALA A 180 -12.22 -8.41 -3.14
N HIS A 181 -12.44 -7.26 -3.76
CA HIS A 181 -13.01 -6.09 -3.07
C HIS A 181 -14.44 -6.31 -2.60
N LEU A 182 -15.31 -6.88 -3.44
CA LEU A 182 -16.70 -7.16 -3.05
C LEU A 182 -16.80 -8.19 -1.91
N SER A 183 -15.91 -9.18 -1.87
CA SER A 183 -15.82 -10.12 -0.74
C SER A 183 -15.44 -9.42 0.57
N ARG A 184 -14.56 -8.40 0.53
CA ARG A 184 -14.22 -7.57 1.69
C ARG A 184 -15.43 -6.79 2.20
N VAL A 185 -16.34 -6.36 1.33
CA VAL A 185 -17.60 -5.71 1.75
C VAL A 185 -18.45 -6.68 2.59
N TYR A 186 -18.63 -7.91 2.11
CA TYR A 186 -19.36 -8.92 2.88
C TYR A 186 -18.70 -9.23 4.22
N ALA A 187 -17.38 -9.42 4.24
CA ALA A 187 -16.62 -9.65 5.45
C ALA A 187 -16.78 -8.51 6.47
N ASN A 188 -16.68 -7.24 6.01
CA ASN A 188 -16.85 -6.07 6.87
C ASN A 188 -18.28 -5.93 7.42
N SER A 189 -19.29 -6.38 6.67
CA SER A 189 -20.69 -6.39 7.11
C SER A 189 -21.05 -7.55 8.04
N ALA A 190 -20.11 -8.46 8.33
CA ALA A 190 -20.34 -9.72 9.04
C ALA A 190 -21.50 -10.56 8.46
N ASN A 191 -21.83 -10.35 7.18
CA ASN A 191 -22.94 -11.01 6.52
C ASN A 191 -22.49 -12.36 5.97
N THR A 192 -22.74 -13.41 6.73
CA THR A 192 -22.40 -14.80 6.39
C THR A 192 -23.24 -15.40 5.26
N GLN A 193 -24.29 -14.69 4.79
CA GLN A 193 -25.17 -15.17 3.72
C GLN A 193 -24.61 -14.95 2.31
N GLY A 194 -23.53 -14.15 2.17
CA GLY A 194 -22.87 -13.87 0.89
C GLY A 194 -21.69 -14.80 0.55
N ILE A 195 -21.38 -15.75 1.43
CA ILE A 195 -20.34 -16.77 1.20
C ILE A 195 -21.07 -18.07 0.89
N VAL A 196 -21.23 -18.38 -0.40
CA VAL A 196 -21.71 -19.69 -0.89
C VAL A 196 -20.65 -20.28 -1.81
#